data_AF-A0A2V9IXB9-F1
#
_entry.id   AF-A0A2V9IXB9-F1
#
_cell.length_a   1.000
_cell.length_b   1.000
_cell.length_c   1.000
_cell.angle_alpha   90.00
_cell.angle_beta   90.00
_cell.angle_gamma   90.00
#
_symmetry.space_group_name_H-M   'P 1'
#
loop_
_entity.id
_entity.type
_entity.pdbx_description
1 polymer ?
#
loop_
_entity_poly.entity_id
_entity_poly.type
_entity_poly.pdbx_seq_one_letter_code
_entity_poly.pdbx_strand_id
1 'polypeptide(L)' 'MNVNTVQGGNTEIFPLRKGIHVATASGAKLKLAQLAPGTNVLIYYEQKGDRRTVKEIVVLQATPPSQGAKKPSPPPS' A
#
# COMPACT_ATOMS: atom_id res chain seq x y z
N MET A 1 -3.04 24.29 -3.02
CA MET A 1 -2.14 23.21 -2.54
C MET A 1 -1.66 22.47 -3.76
N ASN A 2 -0.42 22.68 -4.21
CA ASN A 2 0.13 21.99 -5.38
C ASN A 2 0.68 20.63 -4.94
N VAL A 3 0.13 19.56 -5.51
CA VAL A 3 0.65 18.21 -5.33
C VAL A 3 1.52 17.92 -6.55
N ASN A 4 2.84 17.94 -6.38
CA ASN A 4 3.75 17.55 -7.47
C ASN A 4 3.72 16.02 -7.59
N THR A 5 3.12 15.51 -8.67
CA THR A 5 3.15 14.10 -9.01
C THR A 5 4.51 13.75 -9.60
N VAL A 6 5.42 13.27 -8.75
CA VAL A 6 6.66 12.65 -9.23
C VAL A 6 6.32 11.20 -9.56
N GLN A 7 6.42 10.83 -10.83
CA GLN A 7 6.41 9.42 -11.20
C GLN A 7 7.69 8.81 -10.62
N GLY A 8 7.54 7.99 -9.58
CA GLY A 8 8.67 7.31 -8.97
C GLY A 8 9.45 6.53 -10.03
N GLY A 9 10.78 6.52 -9.92
CA GLY A 9 11.61 5.64 -10.73
C GLY A 9 11.22 4.17 -10.52
N ASN A 10 11.87 3.26 -11.26
CA ASN A 10 11.54 1.82 -11.31
C ASN A 10 11.27 1.19 -9.93
N THR A 11 11.94 1.67 -8.88
CA THR A 11 11.58 1.42 -7.47
C THR A 11 11.98 2.61 -6.61
N GLU A 12 11.09 3.05 -5.70
CA GLU A 12 11.41 4.05 -4.66
C GLU A 12 11.20 3.46 -3.27
N ILE A 13 12.10 3.79 -2.32
CA ILE A 13 12.03 3.34 -0.94
C ILE A 13 11.56 4.49 -0.05
N PHE A 14 10.43 4.28 0.63
CA PHE A 14 9.88 5.22 1.60
C PHE A 14 10.01 4.65 3.02
N PRO A 15 10.74 5.33 3.93
CA PRO A 15 10.84 4.87 5.31
C PRO A 15 9.49 5.06 6.01
N LEU A 16 8.94 3.95 6.54
CA LEU A 16 7.68 3.95 7.29
C LEU A 16 7.97 4.04 8.79
N ARG A 17 7.27 4.95 9.47
CA ARG A 17 7.29 5.05 10.94
C ARG A 17 6.16 4.19 11.54
N LYS A 18 6.24 3.90 12.84
CA LYS A 18 5.12 3.28 13.56
C LYS A 18 3.91 4.24 13.50
N GLY A 19 2.72 3.69 13.31
CA GLY A 19 1.46 4.45 13.28
C GLY A 19 1.05 5.03 11.93
N ILE A 20 1.70 4.64 10.83
CA ILE A 20 1.24 5.01 9.48
C ILE A 20 -0.14 4.38 9.22
N HIS A 21 -1.07 5.21 8.74
CA HIS A 21 -2.38 4.76 8.32
C HIS A 21 -2.36 4.32 6.86
N VAL A 22 -2.94 3.14 6.62
CA VAL A 22 -3.22 2.63 5.28
C VAL A 22 -4.73 2.54 5.15
N ALA A 23 -5.29 3.13 4.11
CA ALA A 23 -6.72 3.10 3.84
C ALA A 23 -7.01 2.77 2.38
N THR A 24 -8.19 2.25 2.09
CA THR A 24 -8.70 2.17 0.71
C THR A 24 -9.11 3.57 0.24
N ALA A 25 -9.31 3.73 -1.07
CA ALA A 25 -9.94 4.93 -1.62
C ALA A 25 -11.33 5.24 -1.02
N SER A 26 -12.03 4.23 -0.48
CA SER A 26 -13.30 4.38 0.25
C SER A 26 -13.13 4.76 1.74
N GLY A 27 -11.90 4.93 2.22
CA GLY A 27 -11.60 5.27 3.61
C GLY A 27 -11.57 4.08 4.58
N ALA A 28 -11.70 2.83 4.08
CA ALA A 28 -11.62 1.64 4.92
C ALA A 28 -10.17 1.38 5.33
N LYS A 29 -9.93 1.21 6.64
CA LYS A 29 -8.58 0.95 7.17
C LYS A 29 -8.08 -0.43 6.74
N LEU A 30 -6.86 -0.47 6.21
CA LEU A 30 -6.14 -1.68 5.84
C LEU A 30 -4.89 -1.85 6.70
N LYS A 31 -4.46 -3.09 6.89
CA LYS A 31 -3.15 -3.35 7.50
C LYS A 31 -2.07 -3.18 6.43
N LEU A 32 -0.95 -2.56 6.77
CA LEU A 32 0.22 -2.47 5.89
C LEU A 32 0.66 -3.85 5.35
N ALA A 33 0.59 -4.88 6.20
CA ALA A 33 0.94 -6.26 5.83
C ALA A 33 0.00 -6.91 4.79
N GLN A 34 -1.14 -6.27 4.48
CA GLN A 34 -2.07 -6.75 3.44
C GLN A 34 -1.77 -6.13 2.06
N LEU A 35 -0.83 -5.19 1.98
CA LEU A 35 -0.36 -4.68 0.70
C LEU A 35 0.48 -5.77 0.01
N ALA A 36 0.09 -6.13 -1.21
CA ALA A 36 0.82 -7.06 -2.04
C ALA A 36 1.70 -6.29 -3.04
N PRO A 37 2.83 -6.86 -3.49
CA PRO A 37 3.52 -6.36 -4.67
C PRO A 37 2.55 -6.24 -5.86
N GLY A 38 2.64 -5.15 -6.61
CA GLY A 38 1.72 -4.85 -7.72
C GLY A 38 0.41 -4.16 -7.31
N THR A 39 0.17 -3.91 -6.02
CA THR A 39 -0.95 -3.06 -5.58
C THR A 39 -0.69 -1.60 -5.94
N ASN A 40 -1.67 -0.96 -6.58
CA ASN A 40 -1.63 0.46 -6.89
C ASN A 40 -1.95 1.29 -5.64
N VAL A 41 -1.02 2.14 -5.23
CA VAL A 41 -1.13 2.98 -4.04
C VAL A 41 -0.82 4.44 -4.36
N LEU A 42 -1.45 5.35 -3.63
CA LEU A 42 -1.14 6.76 -3.54
C LEU A 42 -0.49 7.03 -2.19
N ILE A 43 0.72 7.58 -2.20
CA ILE A 43 1.49 7.85 -0.97
C ILE A 43 1.50 9.36 -0.75
N TYR A 44 0.89 9.79 0.35
CA TYR A 44 1.03 11.15 0.85
C TYR A 44 2.25 11.21 1.76
N TYR A 45 3.24 12.04 1.39
CA TYR A 45 4.44 12.24 2.18
C TYR A 45 4.79 13.72 2.29
N GLU A 46 5.41 14.08 3.40
CA GLU A 46 6.09 15.37 3.54
C GLU A 46 7.57 15.18 3.19
N GLN A 47 8.10 16.06 2.35
CA GLN A 47 9.53 16.14 2.08
C GLN A 47 10.15 17.31 2.85
N LYS A 48 11.16 17.02 3.67
CA LYS A 48 11.98 18.03 4.37
C LYS A 48 13.45 17.76 4.05
N GLY A 49 14.05 18.59 3.20
CA GLY A 49 15.36 18.32 2.60
C GLY A 49 15.33 16.99 1.84
N ASP A 50 16.28 16.11 2.18
CA ASP A 50 16.37 14.76 1.58
C ASP A 50 15.48 13.71 2.27
N ARG A 51 14.78 14.08 3.35
CA ARG A 51 13.93 13.15 4.10
C ARG A 51 12.49 13.22 3.62
N ARG A 52 12.01 12.09 3.08
CA ARG A 52 10.58 11.85 2.81
C ARG A 52 9.96 11.11 4.00
N THR A 53 8.96 11.72 4.63
CA THR A 53 8.19 11.10 5.72
C THR A 53 6.78 10.81 5.25
N VAL A 54 6.43 9.53 5.15
CA VAL A 54 5.08 9.10 4.81
C VAL A 54 4.10 9.55 5.89
N LYS A 55 2.94 10.05 5.48
CA LYS A 55 1.82 10.42 6.35
C LYS A 55 0.68 9.42 6.21
N GLU A 56 0.35 9.09 4.97
CA GLU A 56 -0.80 8.25 4.66
C GLU A 56 -0.56 7.49 3.35
N ILE A 57 -1.08 6.27 3.30
CA ILE A 57 -1.05 5.42 2.10
C ILE A 57 -2.50 5.09 1.75
N VAL A 58 -2.91 5.44 0.54
CA VAL A 58 -4.25 5.14 0.02
C VAL A 58 -4.15 4.08 -1.07
N VAL A 59 -4.86 2.99 -0.93
CA VAL A 59 -4.94 1.91 -1.92
C VAL A 59 -5.99 2.29 -2.97
N LEU A 60 -5.54 2.50 -4.20
CA LEU A 60 -6.38 2.99 -5.30
C LEU A 60 -7.23 1.89 -5.91
N GLN A 61 -6.68 0.68 -5.99
CA GLN A 61 -7.41 -0.54 -6.32
C GLN A 61 -6.78 -1.67 -5.54
N ALA A 62 -7.56 -2.31 -4.67
CA ALA A 62 -7.15 -3.59 -4.11
C ALA A 62 -7.09 -4.55 -5.30
N THR A 63 -5.89 -5.01 -5.66
CA THR A 63 -5.78 -6.27 -6.40
C THR A 63 -6.62 -7.29 -5.63
N PRO A 64 -7.53 -8.04 -6.29
CA PRO A 64 -8.34 -9.02 -5.58
C PRO A 64 -7.39 -9.88 -4.75
N PRO A 65 -7.72 -10.13 -3.46
CA PRO A 65 -6.83 -10.86 -2.58
C PRO A 65 -6.43 -12.14 -3.30
N SER A 66 -5.13 -12.38 -3.42
CA SER A 66 -4.61 -13.60 -4.03
C SER A 66 -5.37 -14.77 -3.40
N GLN A 67 -6.16 -15.45 -4.22
CA GLN A 67 -7.02 -16.52 -3.78
C GLN A 67 -6.15 -17.59 -3.12
N GLY A 68 -6.36 -17.78 -1.81
CA GLY A 68 -6.05 -19.01 -1.12
C GLY A 68 -4.56 -19.33 -0.97
N ALA A 69 -4.10 -19.24 0.28
CA ALA A 69 -3.43 -20.41 0.83
C ALA A 69 -4.36 -21.61 0.65
N LYS A 70 -4.17 -22.40 -0.42
CA LYS A 70 -4.87 -23.66 -0.63
C LYS A 70 -4.55 -24.57 0.56
N LYS A 71 -5.49 -24.75 1.48
CA LYS A 71 -5.55 -26.02 2.21
C LYS A 71 -6.12 -27.04 1.23
N PRO A 72 -5.42 -28.15 0.91
CA PRO A 72 -6.00 -29.20 0.09
C PRO A 72 -7.17 -29.81 0.88
N SER A 73 -8.38 -29.72 0.33
CA SER A 73 -9.52 -30.50 0.80
C SER A 73 -9.29 -31.96 0.39
N PRO A 74 -9.51 -32.95 1.29
CA PRO A 74 -9.31 -34.35 0.94
C PRO A 74 -10.38 -34.82 -0.06
N PRO A 75 -10.06 -35.78 -0.94
CA PRO A 75 -11.02 -36.28 -1.93
C PRO A 75 -12.15 -37.06 -1.24
N PRO A 76 -13.41 -36.93 -1.69
CA PRO A 76 -14.49 -37.78 -1.24
C PRO A 76 -14.30 -39.22 -1.76
N SER A 77 -14.67 -40.20 -0.91
CA SER A 77 -14.64 -41.65 -1.18
C SER A 77 -15.70 -42.10 -2.18
#